data_AF-A0A3M1REC8-F1
#
_entry.id   AF-A0A3M1REC8-F1
#
_cell.length_a   1.000
_cell.length_b   1.000
_cell.length_c   1.000
_cell.angle_alpha   90.00
_cell.angle_beta   90.00
_cell.angle_gamma   90.00
#
_symmetry.space_group_name_H-M   'P 1'
#
loop_
_entity.id
_entity.type
_entity.pdbx_description
1 polymer ?
#
loop_
_entity_poly.entity_id
_entity_poly.type
_entity_poly.pdbx_seq_one_letter_code
_entity_poly.pdbx_strand_id
1 'polypeptide(L)'
;MNYQVRMLLTLSVVLLVSIGLSNAVENDYLAVSGQPKITHTEKIYSGDPYAAEVKLVRVGIIPREATLNVSTGSVNPIIKLKVDGGDEQTYTSQSVILPLPPDGVSEIEVKISGNAPTVTTDREVEMFSISTYVVYDDMNKGDQLEIERSLKVTNPEIEDALRSIAEAKSRLMEAETAISDLKSQNIDTTSLESRLEIARDTIRDAELSKERGYPIEAKRQADNAVKSLEGIIQDASARSKTVYDIKKYAAIAVAVIVAIIGISVLRRKREELG
;
A
#
# COMPACT_ATOMS: atom_id res chain seq x y z
N MET A 1 -2.46 -14.72 -38.08
CA MET A 1 -2.91 -13.54 -38.85
C MET A 1 -3.86 -12.76 -37.97
N ASN A 2 -3.36 -11.88 -37.12
CA ASN A 2 -3.06 -10.47 -37.41
C ASN A 2 -4.32 -9.66 -37.75
N TYR A 3 -4.95 -9.12 -36.71
CA TYR A 3 -5.42 -7.74 -36.73
C TYR A 3 -4.79 -7.01 -35.55
N GLN A 4 -3.68 -6.35 -35.82
CA GLN A 4 -3.34 -5.14 -35.09
C GLN A 4 -4.35 -4.04 -35.44
N VAL A 5 -4.62 -3.16 -34.48
CA VAL A 5 -4.37 -1.70 -34.55
C VAL A 5 -5.37 -0.96 -33.64
N ARG A 6 -4.81 -0.49 -32.50
CA ARG A 6 -5.00 0.80 -31.82
C ARG A 6 -6.40 1.23 -31.35
N MET A 7 -6.50 1.50 -30.05
CA MET A 7 -6.87 2.82 -29.47
C MET A 7 -6.73 2.71 -27.94
N LEU A 8 -5.55 2.97 -27.37
CA LEU A 8 -5.22 4.20 -26.65
C LEU A 8 -6.43 5.06 -26.23
N LEU A 9 -6.84 4.93 -24.97
CA LEU A 9 -7.60 5.92 -24.20
C LEU A 9 -7.06 5.83 -22.76
N THR A 10 -5.93 6.45 -22.45
CA THR A 10 -5.84 7.74 -21.74
C THR A 10 -6.91 7.97 -20.68
N LEU A 11 -6.40 8.04 -19.44
CA LEU A 11 -6.72 9.05 -18.43
C LEU A 11 -8.02 8.87 -17.64
N SER A 12 -7.87 8.50 -16.37
CA SER A 12 -8.41 9.29 -15.27
C SER A 12 -7.62 8.96 -14.00
N VAL A 13 -6.62 9.80 -13.78
CA VAL A 13 -5.99 10.04 -12.49
C VAL A 13 -7.09 10.47 -11.53
N VAL A 14 -7.40 9.65 -10.53
CA VAL A 14 -8.08 10.12 -9.31
C VAL A 14 -6.96 10.29 -8.28
N LEU A 15 -6.24 11.41 -8.42
CA LEU A 15 -5.44 11.95 -7.34
C LEU A 15 -6.44 12.56 -6.37
N LEU A 16 -6.82 11.80 -5.35
CA LEU A 16 -7.53 12.31 -4.18
C LEU A 16 -6.52 13.13 -3.38
N VAL A 17 -6.17 14.30 -3.89
CA VAL A 17 -5.48 15.30 -3.09
C VAL A 17 -6.55 15.88 -2.18
N SER A 18 -6.63 15.38 -0.95
CA SER A 18 -7.19 16.15 0.15
C SER A 18 -6.27 17.35 0.40
N ILE A 19 -6.32 18.33 -0.50
CA ILE A 19 -5.85 19.67 -0.22
C ILE A 19 -6.85 20.20 0.78
N GLY A 20 -6.49 20.14 2.06
CA GLY A 20 -7.02 21.08 3.02
C GLY A 20 -6.66 22.47 2.52
N LEU A 21 -7.55 23.07 1.72
CA LEU A 21 -7.66 24.51 1.63
C LEU A 21 -8.00 24.94 3.05
N SER A 22 -6.99 25.40 3.78
CA SER A 22 -7.17 26.15 5.02
C SER A 22 -7.88 27.45 4.64
N ASN A 23 -9.20 27.35 4.53
CA ASN A 23 -10.05 28.52 4.57
C ASN A 23 -9.84 29.11 5.96
N ALA A 24 -9.22 30.28 6.02
CA ALA A 24 -9.15 31.06 7.25
C ALA A 24 -10.55 31.07 7.86
N VAL A 25 -10.69 30.46 9.03
CA VAL A 25 -11.93 30.56 9.80
C VAL A 25 -12.01 32.03 10.21
N GLU A 26 -13.22 32.58 10.27
CA GLU A 26 -13.55 34.02 10.36
C GLU A 26 -12.86 34.78 11.53
N ASN A 27 -12.03 34.15 12.36
CA ASN A 27 -11.29 34.71 13.48
C ASN A 27 -9.87 34.12 13.67
N ASP A 28 -9.21 33.56 12.65
CA ASP A 28 -7.83 33.06 12.81
C ASP A 28 -6.83 34.21 12.90
N TYR A 29 -5.83 34.11 13.78
CA TYR A 29 -4.83 35.16 13.96
C TYR A 29 -3.78 35.10 12.84
N LEU A 30 -3.22 33.91 12.63
CA LEU A 30 -2.29 33.59 11.56
C LEU A 30 -2.97 32.67 10.55
N ALA A 31 -2.40 32.60 9.35
CA ALA A 31 -2.74 31.60 8.36
C ALA A 31 -1.54 31.32 7.46
N VAL A 32 -1.52 30.12 6.86
CA VAL A 32 -0.49 29.76 5.88
C VAL A 32 -0.60 30.64 4.64
N SER A 33 0.49 31.32 4.30
CA SER A 33 0.63 32.10 3.08
C SER A 33 1.30 31.28 1.98
N GLY A 34 0.54 31.03 0.91
CA GLY A 34 1.04 30.32 -0.27
C GLY A 34 1.13 28.81 -0.05
N GLN A 35 1.88 28.12 -0.93
CA GLN A 35 2.10 26.68 -0.82
C GLN A 35 3.35 26.40 0.02
N PRO A 36 3.24 25.62 1.11
CA PRO A 36 4.39 25.11 1.84
C PRO A 36 5.34 24.37 0.91
N LYS A 37 6.65 24.55 1.11
CA LYS A 37 7.66 23.77 0.41
C LYS A 37 8.03 22.57 1.26
N ILE A 38 7.76 21.36 0.76
CA ILE A 38 7.98 20.12 1.52
C ILE A 38 8.73 19.14 0.63
N THR A 39 9.73 18.44 1.18
CA THR A 39 10.54 17.49 0.40
C THR A 39 9.79 16.22 0.00
N HIS A 40 8.79 15.81 0.78
CA HIS A 40 7.97 14.62 0.55
C HIS A 40 6.51 14.91 0.91
N THR A 41 5.56 14.38 0.14
CA THR A 41 4.13 14.73 0.27
C THR A 41 3.21 13.58 0.64
N GLU A 42 3.61 12.33 0.40
CA GLU A 42 2.75 11.16 0.67
C GLU A 42 3.49 10.07 1.45
N LYS A 43 4.72 9.78 1.02
CA LYS A 43 5.53 8.67 1.53
C LYS A 43 6.98 9.09 1.70
N ILE A 44 7.63 8.55 2.73
CA ILE A 44 9.07 8.73 2.99
C ILE A 44 9.65 7.42 3.52
N TYR A 45 10.90 7.10 3.17
CA TYR A 45 11.57 5.93 3.75
C TYR A 45 12.21 6.27 5.09
N SER A 46 12.30 5.25 5.95
CA SER A 46 12.96 5.32 7.25
C SER A 46 14.37 5.89 7.11
N GLY A 47 14.68 6.95 7.87
CA GLY A 47 15.98 7.60 7.85
C GLY A 47 16.20 8.61 6.72
N ASP A 48 15.30 8.70 5.74
CA ASP A 48 15.43 9.70 4.68
C ASP A 48 15.29 11.13 5.23
N PRO A 49 16.03 12.10 4.65
CA PRO A 49 15.95 13.48 5.07
C PRO A 49 14.58 14.08 4.74
N TYR A 50 14.03 14.78 5.72
CA TYR A 50 12.79 15.52 5.64
C TYR A 50 13.06 17.02 5.83
N ALA A 51 12.42 17.86 5.03
CA ALA A 51 12.39 19.29 5.27
C ALA A 51 11.06 19.91 4.84
N ALA A 52 10.63 20.93 5.60
CA ALA A 52 9.46 21.74 5.32
C ALA A 52 9.78 23.22 5.55
N GLU A 53 9.29 24.09 4.67
CA GLU A 53 9.27 25.53 4.85
C GLU A 53 7.82 26.01 4.78
N VAL A 54 7.37 26.65 5.85
CA VAL A 54 6.03 27.21 5.99
C VAL A 54 6.15 28.69 6.28
N LYS A 55 5.34 29.49 5.60
CA LYS A 55 5.22 30.92 5.83
C LYS A 55 3.83 31.19 6.40
N LEU A 56 3.77 31.77 7.60
CA LEU A 56 2.53 32.23 8.22
C LEU A 56 2.44 33.75 8.09
N VAL A 57 1.24 34.26 7.83
CA VAL A 57 0.96 35.70 7.80
C VAL A 57 -0.25 36.02 8.65
N ARG A 58 -0.27 37.21 9.24
CA ARG A 58 -1.44 37.69 9.99
C ARG A 58 -2.63 37.91 9.08
N VAL A 59 -3.76 37.33 9.45
CA VAL A 59 -5.05 37.50 8.75
C VAL A 59 -6.16 38.07 9.65
N GLY A 60 -6.02 37.92 10.97
CA GLY A 60 -7.01 38.39 11.95
C GLY A 60 -6.56 39.57 12.80
N ILE A 61 -7.39 39.87 13.81
CA ILE A 61 -7.10 40.86 14.84
C ILE A 61 -5.96 40.40 15.76
N ILE A 62 -5.23 41.37 16.31
CA ILE A 62 -4.13 41.10 17.26
C ILE A 62 -4.75 40.59 18.57
N PRO A 63 -4.40 39.36 19.01
CA PRO A 63 -4.85 38.83 20.29
C PRO A 63 -4.10 39.50 21.44
N ARG A 64 -4.68 39.41 22.65
CA ARG A 64 -4.01 39.85 23.88
C ARG A 64 -2.78 38.99 24.19
N GLU A 65 -2.92 37.69 23.97
CA GLU A 65 -1.85 36.70 24.13
C GLU A 65 -1.86 35.76 22.93
N ALA A 66 -0.68 35.47 22.39
CA ALA A 66 -0.51 34.44 21.39
C ALA A 66 0.75 33.64 21.62
N THR A 67 0.68 32.34 21.35
CA THR A 67 1.80 31.42 21.43
C THR A 67 1.81 30.54 20.19
N LEU A 68 2.95 30.49 19.51
CA LEU A 68 3.18 29.59 18.40
C LEU A 68 3.68 28.24 18.92
N ASN A 69 3.01 27.17 18.51
CA ASN A 69 3.40 25.79 18.79
C ASN A 69 3.84 25.14 17.47
N VAL A 70 5.07 24.62 17.44
CA VAL A 70 5.62 23.88 16.30
C VAL A 70 6.07 22.51 16.79
N SER A 71 5.50 21.45 16.23
CA SER A 71 5.90 20.07 16.51
C SER A 71 6.39 19.34 15.26
N THR A 72 7.21 18.31 15.45
CA THR A 72 7.66 17.42 14.38
C THR A 72 7.90 16.00 14.90
N GLY A 73 7.42 14.99 14.16
CA GLY A 73 7.75 13.59 14.38
C GLY A 73 9.12 13.17 13.82
N SER A 74 9.90 14.11 13.28
CA SER A 74 11.23 13.84 12.73
C SER A 74 12.24 13.46 13.84
N VAL A 75 13.22 12.64 13.48
CA VAL A 75 14.39 12.31 14.30
C VAL A 75 15.49 13.34 14.03
N ASN A 76 16.24 13.70 15.08
CA ASN A 76 17.24 14.76 15.04
C ASN A 76 16.71 16.06 14.41
N PRO A 77 15.58 16.60 14.93
CA PRO A 77 14.94 17.73 14.32
C PRO A 77 15.77 19.00 14.48
N ILE A 78 15.68 19.88 13.48
CA ILE A 78 16.13 21.25 13.53
C ILE A 78 14.93 22.12 13.09
N ILE A 79 14.41 22.90 14.03
CA ILE A 79 13.35 23.88 13.79
C ILE A 79 14.00 25.25 13.80
N LYS A 80 13.76 26.04 12.76
CA LYS A 80 14.22 27.41 12.61
C LYS A 80 13.01 28.32 12.49
N LEU A 81 12.96 29.35 13.33
CA LEU A 81 11.87 30.32 13.38
C LEU A 81 12.43 31.71 13.11
N LYS A 82 11.75 32.46 12.25
CA LYS A 82 12.05 33.87 11.99
C LYS A 82 10.76 34.67 12.05
N VAL A 83 10.67 35.60 13.00
CA VAL A 83 9.48 36.45 13.22
C VAL A 83 9.76 37.84 12.68
N ASP A 84 8.87 38.37 11.84
CA ASP A 84 8.90 39.74 11.29
C ASP A 84 10.26 40.19 10.74
N GLY A 85 10.98 39.27 10.10
CA GLY A 85 12.28 39.57 9.48
C GLY A 85 13.44 39.71 10.47
N GLY A 86 13.24 39.47 11.76
CA GLY A 86 14.27 39.47 12.81
C GLY A 86 15.28 38.32 12.69
N ASP A 87 16.05 38.09 13.75
CA ASP A 87 17.07 37.04 13.78
C ASP A 87 16.45 35.63 13.76
N GLU A 88 17.10 34.71 13.04
CA GLU A 88 16.68 33.31 12.97
C GLU A 88 17.03 32.59 14.29
N GLN A 89 16.00 32.05 14.95
CA GLN A 89 16.15 31.24 16.16
C GLN A 89 16.17 29.76 15.77
N THR A 90 17.13 29.00 16.27
CA THR A 90 17.28 27.56 15.97
C THR A 90 17.04 26.71 17.21
N TYR A 91 16.26 25.65 17.06
CA TYR A 91 15.91 24.69 18.09
C TYR A 91 16.17 23.27 17.61
N THR A 92 16.65 22.42 18.50
CA THR A 92 16.91 21.00 18.22
C THR A 92 15.95 20.07 18.96
N SER A 93 14.71 20.54 19.18
CA SER A 93 13.65 19.84 19.90
C SER A 93 12.55 19.39 18.92
N GLN A 94 11.82 18.34 19.28
CA GLN A 94 10.64 17.89 18.52
C GLN A 94 9.42 18.79 18.73
N SER A 95 9.44 19.65 19.75
CA SER A 95 8.40 20.64 20.01
C SER A 95 9.02 21.96 20.48
N VAL A 96 8.51 23.06 19.93
CA VAL A 96 8.89 24.43 20.28
C VAL A 96 7.62 25.21 20.56
N ILE A 97 7.62 25.89 21.69
CA ILE A 97 6.56 26.79 22.13
C ILE A 97 7.19 28.18 22.20
N LEU A 98 6.74 29.10 21.35
CA LEU A 98 7.26 30.45 21.23
C LEU A 98 6.16 31.48 21.53
N PRO A 99 6.24 32.19 22.67
CA PRO A 99 5.37 33.34 22.91
C PRO A 99 5.58 34.40 21.83
N LEU A 100 4.48 34.90 21.26
CA LEU A 100 4.52 35.94 20.24
C LEU A 100 4.43 37.34 20.87
N PRO A 101 5.01 38.37 20.23
CA PRO A 101 4.92 39.75 20.68
C PRO A 101 3.48 40.22 20.91
N PRO A 102 3.20 40.96 22.00
CA PRO A 102 1.84 41.41 22.35
C PRO A 102 1.31 42.52 21.44
N ASP A 103 2.19 43.23 20.73
CA ASP A 103 1.86 44.17 19.65
C ASP A 103 1.53 43.47 18.32
N GLY A 104 1.60 42.14 18.33
CA GLY A 104 1.28 41.28 17.20
C GLY A 104 2.47 41.02 16.29
N VAL A 105 2.31 40.03 15.42
CA VAL A 105 3.27 39.70 14.36
C VAL A 105 2.61 39.93 13.00
N SER A 106 3.42 40.22 11.98
CA SER A 106 2.95 40.28 10.60
C SER A 106 3.21 38.98 9.86
N GLU A 107 4.36 38.35 10.11
CA GLU A 107 4.88 37.23 9.37
C GLU A 107 5.77 36.32 10.24
N ILE A 108 5.64 35.01 10.05
CA ILE A 108 6.54 34.01 10.65
C ILE A 108 7.01 33.05 9.55
N GLU A 109 8.32 32.91 9.40
CA GLU A 109 8.92 31.82 8.63
C GLU A 109 9.28 30.68 9.56
N VAL A 110 8.78 29.49 9.25
CA VAL A 110 9.06 28.24 9.96
C VAL A 110 9.76 27.29 9.01
N LYS A 111 10.99 26.88 9.35
CA LYS A 111 11.71 25.83 8.62
C LYS A 111 11.96 24.66 9.55
N ILE A 112 11.57 23.47 9.10
CA ILE A 112 11.71 22.22 9.85
C ILE A 112 12.58 21.33 9.01
N SER A 113 13.55 20.67 9.63
CA SER A 113 14.36 19.63 8.99
C SER A 113 14.71 18.54 9.98
N GLY A 114 15.05 17.36 9.46
CA GLY A 114 15.40 16.19 10.26
C GLY A 114 15.36 14.95 9.37
N ASN A 115 15.25 13.77 9.98
CA ASN A 115 15.09 12.51 9.26
C ASN A 115 13.75 11.85 9.61
N ALA A 116 13.18 11.10 8.67
CA ALA A 116 12.05 10.25 8.95
C ALA A 116 12.41 9.22 10.04
N PRO A 117 11.50 8.94 10.98
CA PRO A 117 11.77 7.94 12.01
C PRO A 117 11.92 6.55 11.41
N THR A 118 12.72 5.70 12.06
CA THR A 118 12.79 4.28 11.70
C THR A 118 11.50 3.58 12.08
N VAL A 119 10.96 2.78 11.16
CA VAL A 119 9.75 1.98 11.39
C VAL A 119 9.98 0.52 11.04
N THR A 120 9.32 -0.35 11.78
CA THR A 120 9.27 -1.81 11.52
C THR A 120 7.96 -2.23 10.86
N THR A 121 6.95 -1.36 10.92
CA THR A 121 5.66 -1.49 10.24
C THR A 121 5.35 -0.20 9.49
N ASP A 122 4.56 -0.30 8.41
CA ASP A 122 4.00 0.88 7.76
C ASP A 122 3.18 1.67 8.78
N ARG A 123 3.54 2.92 9.00
CA ARG A 123 2.75 3.81 9.87
C ARG A 123 2.73 5.23 9.33
N GLU A 124 1.63 5.90 9.60
CA GLU A 124 1.50 7.33 9.39
C GLU A 124 2.19 8.07 10.54
N VAL A 125 3.00 9.07 10.20
CA VAL A 125 3.70 9.93 11.17
C VAL A 125 3.43 11.37 10.81
N GLU A 126 2.99 12.14 11.80
CA GLU A 126 2.92 13.60 11.71
C GLU A 126 4.35 14.15 11.59
N MET A 127 4.74 14.53 10.38
CA MET A 127 6.07 15.05 10.11
C MET A 127 6.21 16.49 10.60
N PHE A 128 5.11 17.26 10.60
CA PHE A 128 5.02 18.49 11.36
C PHE A 128 3.58 18.91 11.61
N SER A 129 3.38 19.66 12.69
CA SER A 129 2.18 20.44 12.96
C SER A 129 2.58 21.83 13.46
N ILE A 130 1.85 22.83 13.00
CA ILE A 130 1.99 24.22 13.43
C ILE A 130 0.62 24.69 13.85
N SER A 131 0.53 25.16 15.09
CA SER A 131 -0.68 25.73 15.66
C SER A 131 -0.39 27.00 16.43
N THR A 132 -1.39 27.85 16.57
CA THR A 132 -1.31 29.08 17.34
C THR A 132 -2.35 29.05 18.45
N TYR A 133 -1.92 29.12 19.70
CA TYR A 133 -2.84 29.35 20.82
C TYR A 133 -3.09 30.84 20.96
N VAL A 134 -4.36 31.28 20.98
CA VAL A 134 -4.69 32.71 21.08
C VAL A 134 -5.76 33.01 22.13
N VAL A 135 -5.57 34.14 22.82
CA VAL A 135 -6.54 34.69 23.78
C VAL A 135 -6.90 36.11 23.36
N TYR A 136 -8.19 36.34 23.12
CA TYR A 136 -8.77 37.67 22.91
C TYR A 136 -9.40 38.19 24.20
N ASP A 137 -9.66 39.49 24.27
CA ASP A 137 -10.14 40.16 25.49
C ASP A 137 -11.38 39.52 26.11
N ASP A 138 -12.34 39.12 25.27
CA ASP A 138 -13.62 38.54 25.70
C ASP A 138 -13.75 37.03 25.39
N MET A 139 -12.71 36.41 24.82
CA MET A 139 -12.78 35.03 24.34
C MET A 139 -11.42 34.33 24.31
N ASN A 140 -11.32 33.20 25.00
CA ASN A 140 -10.21 32.26 24.78
C ASN A 140 -10.59 31.34 23.61
N LYS A 141 -9.94 31.52 22.46
CA LYS A 141 -10.24 30.69 21.27
C LYS A 141 -9.51 29.34 21.32
N GLY A 142 -8.49 29.21 22.17
CA GLY A 142 -7.67 28.01 22.28
C GLY A 142 -6.73 27.84 21.08
N ASP A 143 -6.38 26.58 20.79
CA ASP A 143 -5.47 26.23 19.70
C ASP A 143 -6.13 26.39 18.32
N GLN A 144 -5.49 27.15 17.45
CA GLN A 144 -5.79 27.27 16.02
C GLN A 144 -4.80 26.42 15.25
N LEU A 145 -5.27 25.36 14.57
CA LEU A 145 -4.40 24.55 13.72
C LEU A 145 -4.15 25.28 12.40
N GLU A 146 -2.90 25.69 12.17
CA GLU A 146 -2.52 26.41 10.94
C GLU A 146 -2.26 25.43 9.79
N ILE A 147 -1.49 24.38 10.10
CA ILE A 147 -1.13 23.32 9.17
C ILE A 147 -0.65 22.09 9.90
N GLU A 148 -1.05 20.94 9.38
CA GLU A 148 -0.53 19.64 9.77
C GLU A 148 -0.21 18.84 8.52
N ARG A 149 0.90 18.10 8.56
CA ARG A 149 1.26 17.16 7.51
C ARG A 149 1.79 15.86 8.11
N SER A 150 1.12 14.80 7.72
CA SER A 150 1.49 13.42 8.01
C SER A 150 1.99 12.74 6.73
N LEU A 151 2.99 11.88 6.88
CA LEU A 151 3.51 11.03 5.80
C LEU A 151 3.41 9.57 6.21
N LYS A 152 3.19 8.70 5.23
CA LYS A 152 3.41 7.27 5.40
C LYS A 152 4.90 7.00 5.45
N VAL A 153 5.39 6.55 6.60
CA VAL A 153 6.78 6.12 6.78
C VAL A 153 6.86 4.62 6.54
N THR A 154 7.80 4.20 5.71
CA THR A 154 8.03 2.79 5.35
C THR A 154 9.52 2.48 5.23
N ASN A 155 9.88 1.27 4.81
CA ASN A 155 11.23 0.89 4.45
C ASN A 155 11.21 -0.19 3.34
N PRO A 156 12.32 -0.42 2.63
CA PRO A 156 12.37 -1.41 1.54
C PRO A 156 11.99 -2.84 1.98
N GLU A 157 12.33 -3.25 3.20
CA GLU A 157 12.02 -4.59 3.72
C GLU A 157 10.50 -4.79 3.88
N ILE A 158 9.78 -3.77 4.35
CA ILE A 158 8.32 -3.79 4.48
C ILE A 158 7.67 -3.89 3.10
N GLU A 159 8.14 -3.10 2.13
CA GLU A 159 7.61 -3.13 0.76
C GLU A 159 7.86 -4.49 0.09
N ASP A 160 9.05 -5.08 0.29
CA ASP A 160 9.37 -6.41 -0.19
C ASP A 160 8.47 -7.48 0.42
N ALA A 161 8.25 -7.42 1.74
CA ALA A 161 7.35 -8.34 2.44
C ALA A 161 5.91 -8.23 1.92
N LEU A 162 5.40 -7.00 1.73
CA LEU A 162 4.06 -6.76 1.18
C LEU A 162 3.92 -7.34 -0.23
N ARG A 163 4.93 -7.15 -1.07
CA ARG A 163 4.96 -7.70 -2.43
C ARG A 163 4.97 -9.23 -2.43
N SER A 164 5.81 -9.86 -1.63
CA SER A 164 5.84 -11.33 -1.50
C SER A 164 4.52 -11.90 -0.96
N ILE A 165 3.89 -11.24 0.03
CA ILE A 165 2.57 -11.66 0.54
C ILE A 165 1.49 -11.54 -0.55
N ALA A 166 1.50 -10.44 -1.32
CA ALA A 166 0.55 -10.25 -2.41
C ALA A 166 0.73 -11.31 -3.51
N GLU A 167 1.96 -11.65 -3.86
CA GLU A 167 2.27 -12.73 -4.79
C GLU A 167 1.79 -14.10 -4.26
N ALA A 168 2.07 -14.42 -3.00
CA ALA A 168 1.60 -15.65 -2.37
C ALA A 168 0.07 -15.79 -2.40
N LYS A 169 -0.66 -14.70 -2.13
CA LYS A 169 -2.13 -14.67 -2.26
C LYS A 169 -2.61 -14.85 -3.69
N SER A 170 -1.94 -14.26 -4.67
CA SER A 170 -2.24 -14.47 -6.08
C SER A 170 -2.09 -15.94 -6.46
N ARG A 171 -0.95 -16.55 -6.09
CA ARG A 171 -0.67 -17.97 -6.33
C ARG A 171 -1.63 -18.90 -5.59
N LEU A 172 -2.12 -18.49 -4.42
CA LEU A 172 -3.11 -19.24 -3.67
C LEU A 172 -4.41 -19.36 -4.47
N MET A 173 -4.90 -18.26 -5.04
CA MET A 173 -6.10 -18.28 -5.90
C MET A 173 -5.89 -19.15 -7.16
N GLU A 174 -4.71 -19.10 -7.77
CA GLU A 174 -4.37 -19.97 -8.91
C GLU A 174 -4.38 -21.45 -8.52
N ALA A 175 -3.79 -21.81 -7.37
CA ALA A 175 -3.76 -23.18 -6.87
C ALA A 175 -5.16 -23.68 -6.50
N GLU A 176 -5.98 -22.85 -5.86
CA GLU A 176 -7.39 -23.14 -5.55
C GLU A 176 -8.20 -23.42 -6.80
N THR A 177 -8.01 -22.60 -7.84
CA THR A 177 -8.66 -22.78 -9.14
C THR A 177 -8.23 -24.10 -9.78
N ALA A 178 -6.92 -24.39 -9.81
CA ALA A 178 -6.40 -25.64 -10.38
C ALA A 178 -6.92 -26.88 -9.65
N ILE A 179 -7.01 -26.85 -8.32
CA ILE A 179 -7.59 -27.95 -7.52
C ILE A 179 -9.09 -28.09 -7.80
N SER A 180 -9.83 -26.97 -7.88
CA SER A 180 -11.26 -26.98 -8.20
C SER A 180 -11.52 -27.60 -9.58
N ASP A 181 -10.70 -27.27 -10.58
CA ASP A 181 -10.78 -27.84 -11.92
C ASP A 181 -10.56 -29.36 -11.90
N LEU A 182 -9.59 -29.86 -11.13
CA LEU A 182 -9.37 -31.29 -10.95
C LEU A 182 -10.58 -32.00 -10.31
N LYS A 183 -11.17 -31.40 -9.27
CA LYS A 183 -12.39 -31.94 -8.63
C LYS A 183 -13.53 -32.05 -9.61
N SER A 184 -13.74 -31.03 -10.44
CA SER A 184 -14.79 -31.05 -11.48
C SER A 184 -14.61 -32.21 -12.49
N GLN A 185 -13.38 -32.69 -12.64
CA GLN A 185 -13.03 -33.83 -13.50
C GLN A 185 -13.06 -35.18 -12.75
N ASN A 186 -13.48 -35.20 -11.48
CA ASN A 186 -13.46 -36.36 -10.57
C ASN A 186 -12.04 -36.93 -10.35
N ILE A 187 -11.03 -36.05 -10.30
CA ILE A 187 -9.64 -36.43 -10.01
C ILE A 187 -9.41 -36.27 -8.50
N ASP A 188 -8.74 -37.24 -7.87
CA ASP A 188 -8.41 -37.15 -6.44
C ASP A 188 -7.44 -35.98 -6.15
N THR A 189 -7.87 -35.10 -5.25
CA THR A 189 -7.15 -33.88 -4.84
C THR A 189 -6.69 -33.91 -3.40
N THR A 190 -6.94 -34.98 -2.63
CA THR A 190 -6.75 -35.01 -1.17
C THR A 190 -5.34 -34.55 -0.74
N SER A 191 -4.30 -35.03 -1.43
CA SER A 191 -2.91 -34.63 -1.13
C SER A 191 -2.59 -33.16 -1.47
N LEU A 192 -3.23 -32.62 -2.51
CA LEU A 192 -3.03 -31.22 -2.93
C LEU A 192 -3.75 -30.28 -1.97
N GLU A 193 -4.93 -30.65 -1.48
CA GLU A 193 -5.70 -29.88 -0.51
C GLU A 193 -4.98 -29.76 0.84
N SER A 194 -4.40 -30.85 1.34
CA SER A 194 -3.60 -30.80 2.57
C SER A 194 -2.39 -29.86 2.44
N ARG A 195 -1.70 -29.87 1.29
CA ARG A 195 -0.59 -28.94 1.02
C ARG A 195 -1.07 -27.49 0.86
N LEU A 196 -2.24 -27.30 0.25
CA LEU A 196 -2.87 -25.99 0.10
C LEU A 196 -3.20 -25.38 1.45
N GLU A 197 -3.72 -26.18 2.40
CA GLU A 197 -3.99 -25.74 3.77
C GLU A 197 -2.72 -25.25 4.47
N ILE A 198 -1.63 -26.02 4.41
CA ILE A 198 -0.32 -25.61 4.96
C ILE A 198 0.16 -24.31 4.32
N ALA A 199 -0.01 -24.15 3.00
CA ALA A 199 0.37 -22.91 2.31
C ALA A 199 -0.48 -21.72 2.75
N ARG A 200 -1.79 -21.90 2.97
CA ARG A 200 -2.68 -20.86 3.53
C ARG A 200 -2.25 -20.44 4.93
N ASP A 201 -1.93 -21.40 5.79
CA ASP A 201 -1.43 -21.12 7.13
C ASP A 201 -0.10 -20.37 7.10
N THR A 202 0.80 -20.76 6.19
CA THR A 202 2.08 -20.05 6.00
C THR A 202 1.88 -18.60 5.52
N ILE A 203 0.89 -18.33 4.66
CA ILE A 203 0.53 -16.96 4.27
C ILE A 203 0.00 -16.18 5.47
N ARG A 204 -0.86 -16.78 6.28
CA ARG A 204 -1.39 -16.15 7.50
C ARG A 204 -0.24 -15.83 8.48
N ASP A 205 0.70 -16.74 8.66
CA ASP A 205 1.88 -16.50 9.50
C ASP A 205 2.72 -15.33 8.96
N ALA A 206 2.85 -15.21 7.63
CA ALA A 206 3.56 -14.11 7.00
C ALA A 206 2.88 -12.75 7.30
N GLU A 207 1.54 -12.71 7.25
CA GLU A 207 0.77 -11.52 7.60
C GLU A 207 0.94 -11.13 9.07
N LEU A 208 0.87 -12.10 9.98
CA LEU A 208 1.08 -11.89 11.42
C LEU A 208 2.51 -11.42 11.71
N SER A 209 3.50 -11.98 11.05
CA SER A 209 4.91 -11.56 11.17
C SER A 209 5.08 -10.11 10.71
N LYS A 210 4.43 -9.73 9.61
CA LYS A 210 4.44 -8.36 9.11
C LYS A 210 3.78 -7.39 10.09
N GLU A 211 2.61 -7.74 10.62
CA GLU A 211 1.87 -6.92 11.60
C GLU A 211 2.67 -6.70 12.90
N ARG A 212 3.46 -7.69 13.30
CA ARG A 212 4.36 -7.60 14.47
C ARG A 212 5.65 -6.82 14.21
N GLY A 213 5.87 -6.34 12.99
CA GLY A 213 7.08 -5.59 12.62
C GLY A 213 8.29 -6.46 12.31
N TYR A 214 8.08 -7.67 11.78
CA TYR A 214 9.14 -8.56 11.30
C TYR A 214 9.05 -8.74 9.77
N PRO A 215 9.34 -7.70 8.97
CA PRO A 215 9.17 -7.74 7.52
C PRO A 215 10.04 -8.79 6.84
N ILE A 216 11.28 -9.00 7.29
CA ILE A 216 12.18 -10.03 6.74
C ILE A 216 11.60 -11.43 6.91
N GLU A 217 11.06 -11.73 8.10
CA GLU A 217 10.46 -13.03 8.40
C GLU A 217 9.15 -13.23 7.62
N ALA A 218 8.31 -12.19 7.56
CA ALA A 218 7.11 -12.17 6.75
C ALA A 218 7.41 -12.49 5.28
N LYS A 219 8.41 -11.83 4.70
CA LYS A 219 8.87 -12.09 3.33
C LYS A 219 9.31 -13.54 3.15
N ARG A 220 10.13 -14.05 4.07
CA ARG A 220 10.64 -15.43 4.02
C ARG A 220 9.51 -16.46 4.04
N GLN A 221 8.52 -16.26 4.90
CA GLN A 221 7.33 -17.12 4.99
C GLN A 221 6.49 -17.04 3.71
N ALA A 222 6.24 -15.84 3.20
CA ALA A 222 5.53 -15.65 1.94
C ALA A 222 6.24 -16.30 0.74
N ASP A 223 7.56 -16.14 0.60
CA ASP A 223 8.35 -16.77 -0.46
C ASP A 223 8.30 -18.31 -0.39
N ASN A 224 8.26 -18.87 0.83
CA ASN A 224 8.08 -20.32 1.02
C ASN A 224 6.68 -20.78 0.62
N ALA A 225 5.65 -20.00 0.94
CA ALA A 225 4.29 -20.27 0.49
C ALA A 225 4.19 -20.24 -1.04
N VAL A 226 4.78 -19.23 -1.70
CA VAL A 226 4.86 -19.15 -3.18
C VAL A 226 5.45 -20.43 -3.76
N LYS A 227 6.61 -20.88 -3.27
CA LYS A 227 7.24 -22.14 -3.75
C LYS A 227 6.34 -23.37 -3.57
N SER A 228 5.66 -23.47 -2.42
CA SER A 228 4.74 -24.57 -2.15
C SER A 228 3.55 -24.57 -3.12
N LEU A 229 2.98 -23.38 -3.35
CA LEU A 229 1.85 -23.15 -4.25
C LEU A 229 2.21 -23.41 -5.71
N GLU A 230 3.38 -22.98 -6.16
CA GLU A 230 3.90 -23.30 -7.49
C GLU A 230 4.00 -24.82 -7.70
N GLY A 231 4.51 -25.55 -6.69
CA GLY A 231 4.52 -27.01 -6.72
C GLY A 231 3.12 -27.63 -6.80
N ILE A 232 2.14 -27.06 -6.09
CA ILE A 232 0.73 -27.51 -6.15
C ILE A 232 0.15 -27.28 -7.56
N ILE A 233 0.37 -26.10 -8.13
CA ILE A 233 -0.11 -25.73 -9.47
C ILE A 233 0.50 -26.66 -10.53
N GLN A 234 1.80 -26.93 -10.44
CA GLN A 234 2.50 -27.85 -11.35
C GLN A 234 1.95 -29.27 -11.26
N ASP A 235 1.80 -29.81 -10.05
CA ASP A 235 1.25 -31.15 -9.83
C ASP A 235 -0.20 -31.24 -10.30
N ALA A 236 -0.99 -30.19 -10.08
CA ALA A 236 -2.38 -30.14 -10.52
C ALA A 236 -2.48 -30.17 -12.06
N SER A 237 -1.66 -29.36 -12.73
CA SER A 237 -1.56 -29.33 -14.19
C SER A 237 -1.13 -30.69 -14.76
N ALA A 238 -0.15 -31.35 -14.14
CA ALA A 238 0.30 -32.68 -14.54
C ALA A 238 -0.83 -33.73 -14.44
N ARG A 239 -1.58 -33.74 -13.33
CA ARG A 239 -2.73 -34.66 -13.13
C ARG A 239 -3.84 -34.44 -14.16
N SER A 240 -4.16 -33.18 -14.46
CA SER A 240 -5.17 -32.82 -15.47
C SER A 240 -4.79 -33.38 -16.86
N LYS A 241 -3.52 -33.21 -17.25
CA LYS A 241 -3.02 -33.69 -18.54
C LYS A 241 -3.08 -35.22 -18.66
N THR A 242 -2.68 -35.95 -17.62
CA THR A 242 -2.71 -37.43 -17.62
C THR A 242 -4.13 -37.95 -17.82
N VAL A 243 -5.13 -37.36 -17.17
CA VAL A 243 -6.53 -37.79 -17.30
C VAL A 243 -7.10 -37.46 -18.68
N TYR A 244 -6.75 -36.31 -19.25
CA TYR A 244 -7.10 -35.97 -20.62
C TYR A 244 -6.56 -37.00 -21.63
N ASP A 245 -5.29 -37.37 -21.49
CA ASP A 245 -4.65 -38.35 -22.37
C ASP A 245 -5.32 -39.73 -22.24
N ILE A 246 -5.60 -40.20 -21.02
CA ILE A 246 -6.29 -41.48 -20.78
C ILE A 246 -7.67 -41.49 -21.46
N LYS A 247 -8.48 -40.43 -21.29
CA LYS A 247 -9.82 -40.33 -21.91
C LYS A 247 -9.73 -40.35 -23.44
N LYS A 248 -8.73 -39.67 -24.02
CA LYS A 248 -8.49 -39.66 -25.47
C LYS A 248 -8.13 -41.06 -25.98
N TYR A 249 -7.20 -41.76 -25.33
CA TYR A 249 -6.83 -43.11 -25.74
C TYR A 249 -7.99 -44.11 -25.58
N ALA A 250 -8.80 -43.99 -24.52
CA ALA A 250 -9.99 -44.80 -24.34
C ALA A 250 -11.02 -44.59 -25.47
N ALA A 251 -11.27 -43.33 -25.87
CA ALA A 251 -12.17 -43.03 -26.98
C ALA A 251 -11.68 -43.61 -28.31
N ILE A 252 -10.37 -43.54 -28.58
CA ILE A 252 -9.76 -44.15 -29.76
C ILE A 252 -9.94 -45.68 -29.72
N ALA A 253 -9.70 -46.32 -28.58
CA ALA A 253 -9.87 -47.76 -28.42
C ALA A 253 -11.32 -48.20 -28.68
N VAL A 254 -12.30 -47.46 -28.17
CA VAL A 254 -13.73 -47.72 -28.43
C VAL A 254 -14.05 -47.58 -29.91
N ALA A 255 -13.59 -46.51 -30.57
CA ALA A 255 -13.81 -46.30 -32.00
C ALA A 255 -13.24 -47.44 -32.86
N VAL A 256 -12.05 -47.95 -32.50
CA VAL A 256 -11.42 -49.09 -33.18
C VAL A 256 -12.25 -50.37 -32.98
N ILE A 257 -12.73 -50.65 -31.77
CA ILE A 257 -13.57 -51.82 -31.49
C ILE A 257 -14.87 -51.75 -32.31
N VAL A 258 -15.54 -50.59 -32.33
CA VAL A 258 -16.77 -50.39 -33.11
C VAL A 258 -16.53 -50.59 -34.61
N ALA A 259 -15.41 -50.08 -35.14
CA ALA A 259 -15.05 -50.27 -36.55
C ALA A 259 -14.80 -51.76 -36.89
N ILE A 260 -14.11 -52.50 -36.02
CA ILE A 260 -13.86 -53.94 -36.22
C ILE A 260 -15.17 -54.73 -36.23
N ILE A 261 -16.09 -54.43 -35.31
CA ILE A 261 -17.42 -55.06 -35.26
C ILE A 261 -18.21 -54.71 -36.52
N GLY A 262 -18.23 -53.44 -36.93
CA GLY A 262 -18.92 -53.00 -38.15
C GLY A 262 -18.41 -53.71 -39.41
N ILE A 263 -17.09 -53.83 -39.58
CA ILE A 263 -16.48 -54.56 -40.69
C ILE A 263 -16.85 -56.04 -40.64
N SER A 264 -16.84 -56.66 -39.44
CA SER A 264 -17.20 -58.07 -39.27
C SER A 264 -18.66 -58.35 -39.63
N VAL A 265 -19.58 -57.48 -39.21
CA VAL A 265 -21.00 -57.59 -39.55
C VAL A 265 -21.22 -57.40 -41.05
N LEU A 266 -20.55 -56.43 -41.68
CA LEU A 266 -20.65 -56.20 -43.12
C LEU A 266 -20.10 -57.38 -43.93
N ARG A 267 -19.00 -58.02 -43.50
CA ARG A 267 -18.48 -59.24 -44.14
C ARG A 267 -19.48 -60.38 -44.04
N ARG A 268 -20.04 -60.62 -42.85
CA ARG A 268 -21.02 -61.69 -42.63
C ARG A 268 -22.28 -61.50 -43.48
N LYS A 269 -22.78 -60.26 -43.58
CA LYS A 269 -23.94 -59.93 -44.42
C LYS A 269 -23.66 -60.08 -45.91
N ARG A 270 -22.40 -59.90 -46.35
CA ARG A 270 -21.99 -60.15 -47.73
C ARG A 270 -21.94 -61.65 -48.05
N GLU A 271 -21.54 -62.48 -47.09
CA GLU A 271 -21.53 -63.95 -47.21
C GLU A 271 -22.94 -64.57 -47.17
N GLU A 272 -23.93 -63.87 -46.62
CA GLU A 272 -25.34 -64.31 -46.64
C GLU A 272 -26.11 -63.87 -47.90
N LEU A 273 -25.59 -62.89 -48.66
CA LEU A 273 -26.24 -62.29 -49.83
C LEU A 273 -25.60 -62.70 -51.18
N GLY A 274 -24.56 -63.53 -51.17
CA GLY A 274 -23.92 -64.10 -52.36
C GLY A 274 -23.65 -65.58 -52.14
#